data_AF-A0A822CSX8-F1
#
_entry.id   AF-A0A822CSX8-F1
#
_cell.length_a   1.000
_cell.length_b   1.000
_cell.length_c   1.000
_cell.angle_alpha   90.00
_cell.angle_beta   90.00
_cell.angle_gamma   90.00
#
_symmetry.space_group_name_H-M   'P 1'
#
loop_
_entity.id
_entity.type
_entity.pdbx_description
1 polymer ?
#
loop_
_entity_poly.entity_id
_entity_poly.type
_entity_poly.pdbx_seq_one_letter_code
_entity_poly.pdbx_strand_id
1 'polypeptide(L)'
;MSSCSSSSSSSVSSRSLSTSSTSSNDSVSLLNLSSLSLTSTTDCSKSSPPVQSTIVDNPITWYKSQRGINICLNGYTYQIHGPLKTGNKWKCYLYRDPNKRCPCFIITSPNTGTPDSPVYTYIKATAEHNHSPNAMVQKKNIFISKLKDLSSDPNVPPSVGQYNKLVAQMKFTHEEMKQLPTFDSIRKSLWRAHNKNMPTLPKDVSFSISEQFKVTNNEQEFVVIDHIYGKEQKRIIIFSGPEQFKLLCTSTQLFADGTFAVTPRPFKQTYIVQALHDLGIVIPVAWILLNDKKTLTYQLLFKLLQSAAQERKLIFSPKRLMTDFETAVKSTFTILVSIVFTVCKTLPNTIHDGCFFHYLKSIIKRLKKYGLWNNYLTDDHVYLLVKTLTVFFII
;
A
#
# COMPACT_ATOMS: atom_id res chain seq x y z
N MET A 1 -2.90 17.61 68.95
CA MET A 1 -2.82 17.07 70.33
C MET A 1 -2.86 15.56 70.23
N SER A 2 -1.85 14.89 70.82
CA SER A 2 -1.73 13.45 71.12
C SER A 2 -1.98 12.44 69.99
N SER A 3 -1.12 11.46 69.69
CA SER A 3 0.05 10.94 70.39
C SER A 3 0.63 9.75 69.59
N CYS A 4 1.96 9.60 69.65
CA CYS A 4 2.74 8.35 69.74
C CYS A 4 2.62 7.29 68.62
N SER A 5 3.61 7.10 67.75
CA SER A 5 4.96 6.53 67.93
C SER A 5 5.00 4.99 67.95
N SER A 6 5.65 4.38 66.97
CA SER A 6 6.70 3.36 67.19
C SER A 6 7.41 2.98 65.89
N SER A 7 8.70 2.75 66.07
CA SER A 7 9.81 2.61 65.14
C SER A 7 10.32 1.17 65.08
N SER A 8 10.91 0.75 63.96
CA SER A 8 12.09 -0.15 63.81
C SER A 8 12.22 -0.57 62.32
N SER A 9 13.28 -0.24 61.55
CA SER A 9 14.63 -0.84 61.47
C SER A 9 14.60 -2.37 61.34
N SER A 10 15.27 -3.10 60.42
CA SER A 10 16.49 -2.89 59.62
C SER A 10 16.78 -4.15 58.76
N SER A 11 17.84 -4.09 57.93
CA SER A 11 18.58 -5.13 57.16
C SER A 11 18.07 -5.35 55.72
N VAL A 12 18.79 -5.00 54.64
CA VAL A 12 20.18 -5.28 54.18
C VAL A 12 20.43 -6.77 53.91
N SER A 13 20.47 -7.14 52.63
CA SER A 13 21.28 -8.25 52.12
C SER A 13 21.64 -7.99 50.65
N SER A 14 22.92 -7.70 50.45
CA SER A 14 23.68 -7.68 49.21
C SER A 14 24.13 -9.08 48.78
N ARG A 15 24.18 -9.36 47.46
CA ARG A 15 25.19 -10.17 46.73
C ARG A 15 24.68 -10.34 45.29
N SER A 16 25.32 -9.82 44.23
CA SER A 16 26.68 -9.95 43.68
C SER A 16 26.63 -10.73 42.36
N LEU A 17 27.37 -10.19 41.38
CA LEU A 17 27.48 -10.56 39.98
C LEU A 17 27.73 -12.05 39.68
N SER A 18 27.30 -12.48 38.50
CA SER A 18 28.18 -13.28 37.63
C SER A 18 27.98 -12.90 36.16
N THR A 19 29.10 -12.48 35.57
CA THR A 19 29.36 -12.27 34.16
C THR A 19 29.72 -13.61 33.50
N SER A 20 29.28 -13.86 32.27
CA SER A 20 29.93 -14.81 31.38
C SER A 20 29.93 -14.32 29.94
N SER A 21 31.08 -13.77 29.56
CA SER A 21 31.57 -13.61 28.19
C SER A 21 31.88 -14.97 27.58
N THR A 22 31.49 -15.20 26.33
CA THR A 22 32.22 -16.10 25.41
C THR A 22 32.15 -15.56 23.99
N SER A 23 33.33 -15.18 23.50
CA SER A 23 33.66 -14.99 22.09
C SER A 23 33.98 -16.33 21.45
N SER A 24 33.60 -16.56 20.20
CA SER A 24 34.42 -17.36 19.27
C SER A 24 34.10 -17.03 17.82
N ASN A 25 35.19 -16.89 17.06
CA ASN A 25 35.30 -16.60 15.64
C ASN A 25 35.03 -17.82 14.76
N ASP A 26 34.98 -17.54 13.44
CA ASP A 26 35.32 -18.41 12.31
C ASP A 26 34.27 -19.47 11.92
N SER A 27 33.95 -19.75 10.66
CA SER A 27 34.66 -19.58 9.40
C SER A 27 33.69 -19.79 8.22
N VAL A 28 34.00 -19.14 7.10
CA VAL A 28 33.42 -19.36 5.78
C VAL A 28 33.88 -20.73 5.25
N SER A 29 32.96 -21.62 4.88
CA SER A 29 33.28 -22.86 4.16
C SER A 29 32.75 -22.81 2.72
N LEU A 30 33.70 -22.60 1.81
CA LEU A 30 33.59 -22.83 0.38
C LEU A 30 33.32 -24.32 0.13
N LEU A 31 32.20 -24.65 -0.51
CA LEU A 31 31.99 -26.01 -1.02
C LEU A 31 32.73 -26.17 -2.34
N ASN A 32 33.81 -26.95 -2.24
CA ASN A 32 34.75 -27.30 -3.27
C ASN A 32 34.12 -28.33 -4.23
N LEU A 33 34.11 -27.97 -5.52
CA LEU A 33 33.81 -28.85 -6.64
C LEU A 33 34.99 -29.80 -6.87
N SER A 34 34.86 -31.07 -6.53
CA SER A 34 35.66 -32.13 -7.15
C SER A 34 35.17 -33.51 -6.70
N SER A 35 34.42 -34.17 -7.58
CA SER A 35 34.52 -35.60 -7.90
C SER A 35 33.19 -36.06 -8.49
N LEU A 36 33.17 -36.28 -9.79
CA LEU A 36 32.73 -37.56 -10.34
C LEU A 36 33.14 -37.60 -11.82
N SER A 37 33.88 -38.65 -12.09
CA SER A 37 34.72 -38.94 -13.23
C SER A 37 33.94 -39.15 -14.52
N LEU A 38 34.50 -38.59 -15.59
CA LEU A 38 34.25 -38.96 -16.98
C LEU A 38 34.69 -40.40 -17.22
N THR A 39 33.80 -41.23 -17.74
CA THR A 39 34.17 -42.39 -18.56
C THR A 39 33.56 -42.22 -19.94
N SER A 40 34.46 -42.01 -20.90
CA SER A 40 34.22 -41.98 -22.33
C SER A 40 34.08 -43.40 -22.88
N THR A 41 33.00 -43.67 -23.61
CA THR A 41 33.00 -44.69 -24.66
C THR A 41 32.41 -44.06 -25.92
N THR A 42 33.30 -43.80 -26.87
CA THR A 42 33.00 -43.53 -28.27
C THR A 42 32.44 -44.79 -28.92
N ASP A 43 31.31 -44.73 -29.65
CA ASP A 43 31.30 -45.26 -31.02
C ASP A 43 30.14 -44.79 -31.92
N CYS A 44 30.42 -44.93 -33.21
CA CYS A 44 29.89 -44.37 -34.45
C CYS A 44 28.37 -44.29 -34.73
N SER A 45 28.02 -43.19 -35.40
CA SER A 45 27.00 -42.97 -36.45
C SER A 45 26.07 -44.13 -36.87
N LYS A 46 24.76 -43.89 -36.78
CA LYS A 46 23.74 -44.34 -37.76
C LYS A 46 22.45 -43.52 -37.61
N SER A 47 21.85 -43.19 -38.76
CA SER A 47 20.64 -42.40 -39.00
C SER A 47 19.42 -42.83 -38.17
N SER A 48 18.74 -41.87 -37.53
CA SER A 48 17.47 -42.10 -36.84
C SER A 48 16.27 -41.83 -37.76
N PRO A 49 15.23 -42.70 -37.76
CA PRO A 49 13.99 -42.51 -38.53
C PRO A 49 13.10 -41.41 -37.90
N PRO A 50 12.08 -40.90 -38.63
CA PRO A 50 11.31 -39.75 -38.16
C PRO A 50 10.53 -40.10 -36.90
N VAL A 51 10.76 -39.33 -35.85
CA VAL A 51 10.00 -39.38 -34.59
C VAL A 51 8.57 -38.93 -34.91
N GLN A 52 7.63 -39.87 -34.91
CA GLN A 52 6.21 -39.54 -34.80
C GLN A 52 6.01 -38.84 -33.45
N SER A 53 5.80 -37.53 -33.48
CA SER A 53 5.47 -36.75 -32.29
C SER A 53 4.07 -37.15 -31.82
N THR A 54 3.99 -38.00 -30.79
CA THR A 54 2.80 -38.14 -29.97
C THR A 54 2.48 -36.78 -29.35
N ILE A 55 1.43 -36.13 -29.85
CA ILE A 55 0.93 -34.85 -29.32
C ILE A 55 0.41 -35.13 -27.92
N VAL A 56 1.15 -34.71 -26.90
CA VAL A 56 0.59 -34.55 -25.55
C VAL A 56 -0.39 -33.39 -25.66
N ASP A 57 -1.68 -33.69 -25.55
CA ASP A 57 -2.76 -32.67 -25.56
C ASP A 57 -2.63 -31.79 -24.32
N ASN A 58 -1.78 -30.77 -24.40
CA ASN A 58 -1.69 -29.77 -23.35
C ASN A 58 -3.05 -29.07 -23.20
N PRO A 59 -3.53 -28.87 -21.97
CA PRO A 59 -4.81 -28.21 -21.74
C PRO A 59 -4.80 -26.79 -22.31
N ILE A 60 -5.90 -26.41 -22.94
CA ILE A 60 -6.10 -25.03 -23.40
C ILE A 60 -6.19 -24.13 -22.18
N THR A 61 -5.28 -23.16 -22.08
CA THR A 61 -5.35 -22.07 -21.10
C THR A 61 -5.82 -20.79 -21.78
N TRP A 62 -6.16 -19.76 -21.01
CA TRP A 62 -6.67 -18.52 -21.59
C TRP A 62 -6.32 -17.29 -20.73
N TYR A 63 -6.45 -16.12 -21.33
CA TYR A 63 -6.37 -14.84 -20.63
C TYR A 63 -7.26 -13.78 -21.30
N LYS A 64 -7.74 -12.81 -20.50
CA LYS A 64 -8.58 -11.70 -20.98
C LYS A 64 -7.69 -10.57 -21.50
N SER A 65 -8.11 -9.96 -22.61
CA SER A 65 -7.53 -8.73 -23.16
C SER A 65 -8.63 -7.72 -23.45
N GLN A 66 -8.27 -6.51 -23.85
CA GLN A 66 -9.25 -5.49 -24.28
C GLN A 66 -10.09 -5.94 -25.49
N ARG A 67 -9.58 -6.88 -26.30
CA ARG A 67 -10.27 -7.43 -27.48
C ARG A 67 -11.05 -8.71 -27.19
N GLY A 68 -11.18 -9.09 -25.91
CA GLY A 68 -11.80 -10.34 -25.48
C GLY A 68 -10.78 -11.41 -25.09
N ILE A 69 -11.25 -12.67 -25.11
CA ILE A 69 -10.51 -13.84 -24.66
C ILE A 69 -9.46 -14.24 -25.69
N ASN A 70 -8.25 -14.53 -25.22
CA ASN A 70 -7.21 -15.20 -25.99
C ASN A 70 -7.00 -16.59 -25.39
N ILE A 71 -6.90 -17.62 -26.23
CA ILE A 71 -6.58 -18.98 -25.80
C ILE A 71 -5.13 -19.31 -26.10
N CYS A 72 -4.51 -20.14 -25.28
CA CYS A 72 -3.11 -20.52 -25.34
C CYS A 72 -3.01 -22.05 -25.40
N LEU A 73 -2.36 -22.56 -26.45
CA LEU A 73 -2.15 -24.00 -26.67
C LEU A 73 -0.77 -24.22 -27.30
N ASN A 74 0.03 -25.11 -26.73
CA ASN A 74 1.35 -25.51 -27.25
C ASN A 74 2.29 -24.33 -27.56
N GLY A 75 2.29 -23.29 -26.74
CA GLY A 75 3.12 -22.10 -26.95
C GLY A 75 2.58 -21.10 -27.98
N TYR A 76 1.42 -21.35 -28.58
CA TYR A 76 0.75 -20.45 -29.53
C TYR A 76 -0.52 -19.80 -28.96
N THR A 77 -0.67 -18.50 -29.18
CA THR A 77 -1.84 -17.72 -28.72
C THR A 77 -2.81 -17.53 -29.87
N TYR A 78 -4.10 -17.68 -29.60
CA TYR A 78 -5.16 -17.53 -30.60
C TYR A 78 -6.26 -16.57 -30.14
N GLN A 79 -6.86 -15.88 -31.11
CA GLN A 79 -7.99 -14.97 -30.93
C GLN A 79 -9.22 -15.54 -31.61
N ILE A 80 -10.39 -15.33 -30.99
CA ILE A 80 -11.65 -15.79 -31.57
C ILE A 80 -11.87 -15.11 -32.92
N HIS A 81 -12.15 -15.93 -33.94
CA HIS A 81 -12.51 -15.44 -35.25
C HIS A 81 -14.02 -15.47 -35.46
N GLY A 82 -14.68 -16.50 -34.94
CA GLY A 82 -16.13 -16.62 -34.95
C GLY A 82 -16.62 -18.02 -34.55
N PRO A 83 -17.91 -18.14 -34.23
CA PRO A 83 -18.53 -19.43 -33.93
C PRO A 83 -18.69 -20.29 -35.20
N LEU A 84 -18.76 -21.60 -35.02
CA LEU A 84 -19.05 -22.62 -36.02
C LEU A 84 -20.19 -23.51 -35.50
N LYS A 85 -20.82 -24.30 -36.38
CA LYS A 85 -21.88 -25.26 -35.99
C LYS A 85 -21.41 -26.25 -34.90
N THR A 86 -20.14 -26.63 -34.93
CA THR A 86 -19.57 -27.65 -34.03
C THR A 86 -18.58 -27.07 -33.01
N GLY A 87 -18.50 -25.74 -32.86
CA GLY A 87 -17.58 -25.13 -31.92
C GLY A 87 -17.15 -23.71 -32.27
N ASN A 88 -15.88 -23.38 -32.04
CA ASN A 88 -15.35 -22.04 -32.27
C ASN A 88 -14.09 -22.08 -33.14
N LYS A 89 -13.99 -21.13 -34.08
CA LYS A 89 -12.80 -20.94 -34.91
C LYS A 89 -11.92 -19.86 -34.31
N TRP A 90 -10.63 -20.14 -34.16
CA TRP A 90 -9.64 -19.24 -33.58
C TRP A 90 -8.48 -19.04 -34.55
N LYS A 91 -8.04 -17.79 -34.73
CA LYS A 91 -6.89 -17.42 -35.55
C LYS A 91 -5.66 -17.21 -34.68
N CYS A 92 -4.48 -17.64 -35.13
CA CYS A 92 -3.23 -17.32 -34.44
C CYS A 92 -3.07 -15.80 -34.25
N TYR A 93 -2.62 -15.33 -33.09
CA TYR A 93 -2.49 -13.92 -32.73
C TYR A 93 -1.68 -13.09 -33.74
N LEU A 94 -0.70 -13.69 -34.42
CA LEU A 94 0.14 -13.02 -35.41
C LEU A 94 -0.49 -12.91 -36.81
N TYR A 95 -1.74 -13.35 -37.02
CA TYR A 95 -2.38 -13.29 -38.34
C TYR A 95 -2.52 -11.87 -38.94
N ARG A 96 -2.53 -10.83 -38.09
CA ARG A 96 -2.58 -9.42 -38.51
C ARG A 96 -1.20 -8.76 -38.55
N ASP A 97 -0.16 -9.42 -38.07
CA ASP A 97 1.19 -8.86 -38.09
C ASP A 97 1.64 -8.79 -39.56
N PRO A 98 1.94 -7.60 -40.11
CA PRO A 98 2.29 -7.46 -41.52
C PRO A 98 3.57 -8.23 -41.90
N ASN A 99 4.47 -8.46 -40.94
CA ASN A 99 5.74 -9.15 -41.16
C ASN A 99 5.67 -10.64 -40.78
N LYS A 100 4.70 -11.04 -39.96
CA LYS A 100 4.58 -12.39 -39.41
C LYS A 100 3.18 -12.98 -39.59
N ARG A 101 2.54 -12.70 -40.72
CA ARG A 101 1.17 -13.17 -41.04
C ARG A 101 1.09 -14.69 -40.93
N CYS A 102 0.63 -15.16 -39.77
CA CYS A 102 0.50 -16.58 -39.51
C CYS A 102 -0.81 -17.11 -40.13
N PRO A 103 -0.76 -18.17 -40.96
CA PRO A 103 -1.94 -18.75 -41.59
C PRO A 103 -2.72 -19.68 -40.66
N CYS A 104 -2.19 -20.02 -39.47
CA CYS A 104 -2.77 -21.05 -38.62
C CYS A 104 -4.12 -20.62 -38.00
N PHE A 105 -5.08 -21.54 -38.09
CA PHE A 105 -6.31 -21.51 -37.29
C PHE A 105 -6.51 -22.84 -36.59
N ILE A 106 -7.13 -22.78 -35.42
CA ILE A 106 -7.61 -23.95 -34.70
C ILE A 106 -9.13 -23.88 -34.51
N ILE A 107 -9.71 -25.06 -34.36
CA ILE A 107 -11.12 -25.25 -34.02
C ILE A 107 -11.15 -25.90 -32.65
N THR A 108 -11.97 -25.36 -31.75
CA THR A 108 -12.24 -25.91 -30.42
C THR A 108 -13.72 -26.25 -30.30
N SER A 109 -14.08 -26.98 -29.24
CA SER A 109 -15.46 -27.12 -28.78
C SER A 109 -16.12 -25.73 -28.52
N PRO A 110 -17.46 -25.69 -28.38
CA PRO A 110 -18.12 -24.59 -27.67
C PRO A 110 -17.53 -24.42 -26.27
N ASN A 111 -17.75 -23.25 -25.66
CA ASN A 111 -17.40 -23.05 -24.26
C ASN A 111 -18.28 -23.97 -23.40
N THR A 112 -17.67 -24.89 -22.67
CA THR A 112 -18.37 -25.78 -21.72
C THR A 112 -18.31 -25.27 -20.27
N GLY A 113 -17.53 -24.20 -20.02
CA GLY A 113 -17.43 -23.53 -18.73
C GLY A 113 -18.33 -22.31 -18.63
N THR A 114 -18.03 -21.44 -17.65
CA THR A 114 -18.75 -20.16 -17.47
C THR A 114 -18.12 -19.06 -18.35
N PRO A 115 -18.79 -17.91 -18.53
CA PRO A 115 -18.17 -16.76 -19.20
C PRO A 115 -16.88 -16.25 -18.53
N ASP A 116 -16.77 -16.42 -17.21
CA ASP A 116 -15.60 -16.00 -16.43
C ASP A 116 -14.55 -17.09 -16.24
N SER A 117 -14.91 -18.35 -16.43
CA SER A 117 -14.01 -19.49 -16.42
C SER A 117 -14.29 -20.40 -17.62
N PRO A 118 -13.99 -19.93 -18.85
CA PRO A 118 -14.26 -20.69 -20.05
C PRO A 118 -13.40 -21.95 -20.14
N VAL A 119 -14.00 -23.00 -20.68
CA VAL A 119 -13.36 -24.29 -20.93
C VAL A 119 -13.56 -24.65 -22.39
N TYR A 120 -12.46 -24.95 -23.07
CA TYR A 120 -12.44 -25.34 -24.48
C TYR A 120 -11.63 -26.61 -24.64
N THR A 121 -12.11 -27.51 -25.49
CA THR A 121 -11.37 -28.69 -25.91
C THR A 121 -10.87 -28.49 -27.33
N TYR A 122 -9.60 -28.81 -27.59
CA TYR A 122 -9.03 -28.79 -28.93
C TYR A 122 -9.73 -29.81 -29.83
N ILE A 123 -10.06 -29.44 -31.07
CA ILE A 123 -10.64 -30.36 -32.06
C ILE A 123 -9.64 -30.60 -33.19
N LYS A 124 -9.20 -29.53 -33.88
CA LYS A 124 -8.23 -29.64 -34.98
C LYS A 124 -7.60 -28.31 -35.35
N ALA A 125 -6.45 -28.38 -36.01
CA ALA A 125 -5.85 -27.25 -36.74
C ALA A 125 -6.22 -27.31 -38.22
N THR A 126 -6.21 -26.16 -38.89
CA THR A 126 -6.51 -26.04 -40.34
C THR A 126 -5.28 -25.73 -41.18
N ALA A 127 -4.19 -25.27 -40.55
CA ALA A 127 -2.90 -25.00 -41.17
C ALA A 127 -1.81 -25.01 -40.10
N GLU A 128 -0.55 -25.17 -40.51
CA GLU A 128 0.61 -25.09 -39.63
C GLU A 128 1.02 -23.64 -39.33
N HIS A 129 1.78 -23.43 -38.26
CA HIS A 129 2.37 -22.13 -37.94
C HIS A 129 3.63 -21.91 -38.78
N ASN A 130 3.87 -20.65 -39.17
CA ASN A 130 5.10 -20.22 -39.85
C ASN A 130 6.07 -19.47 -38.92
N HIS A 131 5.92 -19.67 -37.61
CA HIS A 131 6.77 -19.07 -36.60
C HIS A 131 6.90 -20.00 -35.39
N SER A 132 7.97 -19.84 -34.63
CA SER A 132 8.20 -20.65 -33.44
C SER A 132 7.16 -20.36 -32.34
N PRO A 133 6.86 -21.35 -31.47
CA PRO A 133 6.03 -21.14 -30.30
C PRO A 133 6.75 -20.24 -29.28
N ASN A 134 5.98 -19.51 -28.47
CA ASN A 134 6.51 -18.67 -27.39
C ASN A 134 5.69 -18.83 -26.11
N ALA A 135 5.94 -19.93 -25.39
CA ALA A 135 5.29 -20.24 -24.13
C ALA A 135 5.52 -19.17 -23.05
N MET A 136 6.67 -18.49 -23.06
CA MET A 136 6.96 -17.46 -22.08
C MET A 136 6.07 -16.22 -22.25
N VAL A 137 5.83 -15.78 -23.49
CA VAL A 137 4.88 -14.69 -23.78
C VAL A 137 3.47 -15.05 -23.32
N GLN A 138 3.06 -16.32 -23.46
CA GLN A 138 1.77 -16.79 -22.93
C GLN A 138 1.72 -16.69 -21.40
N LYS A 139 2.72 -17.28 -20.74
CA LYS A 139 2.81 -17.30 -19.27
C LYS A 139 2.80 -15.88 -18.70
N LYS A 140 3.52 -14.94 -19.34
CA LYS A 140 3.52 -13.50 -19.03
C LYS A 140 2.14 -12.86 -19.20
N ASN A 141 1.46 -13.10 -20.32
CA ASN A 141 0.14 -12.50 -20.57
C ASN A 141 -0.94 -13.05 -19.62
N ILE A 142 -0.89 -14.36 -19.33
CA ILE A 142 -1.73 -15.00 -18.31
C ILE A 142 -1.48 -14.37 -16.94
N PHE A 143 -0.21 -14.18 -16.56
CA PHE A 143 0.16 -13.51 -15.32
C PHE A 143 -0.43 -12.10 -15.22
N ILE A 144 -0.27 -11.27 -16.26
CA ILE A 144 -0.82 -9.90 -16.27
C ILE A 144 -2.35 -9.91 -16.19
N SER A 145 -3.02 -10.85 -16.88
CA SER A 145 -4.48 -10.98 -16.80
C SER A 145 -4.93 -11.34 -15.40
N LYS A 146 -4.35 -12.40 -14.81
CA LYS A 146 -4.66 -12.82 -13.45
C LYS A 146 -4.43 -11.71 -12.43
N LEU A 147 -3.34 -10.94 -12.58
CA LEU A 147 -3.06 -9.82 -11.70
C LEU A 147 -4.10 -8.70 -11.84
N LYS A 148 -4.62 -8.45 -13.05
CA LYS A 148 -5.73 -7.51 -13.27
C LYS A 148 -7.03 -8.02 -12.69
N ASP A 149 -7.32 -9.30 -12.82
CA ASP A 149 -8.53 -9.92 -12.26
C ASP A 149 -8.50 -9.82 -10.72
N LEU A 150 -7.36 -10.15 -10.09
CA LEU A 150 -7.13 -9.94 -8.65
C LEU A 150 -7.25 -8.47 -8.25
N SER A 151 -6.74 -7.55 -9.07
CA SER A 151 -6.84 -6.11 -8.83
C SER A 151 -8.25 -5.56 -9.01
N SER A 152 -9.15 -6.29 -9.67
CA SER A 152 -10.52 -5.84 -9.93
C SER A 152 -11.41 -5.96 -8.69
N ASP A 153 -10.95 -6.66 -7.65
CA ASP A 153 -11.62 -6.69 -6.35
C ASP A 153 -11.49 -5.30 -5.66
N PRO A 154 -12.61 -4.64 -5.33
CA PRO A 154 -12.61 -3.37 -4.59
C PRO A 154 -11.88 -3.42 -3.24
N ASN A 155 -11.83 -4.58 -2.59
CA ASN A 155 -11.24 -4.74 -1.27
C ASN A 155 -9.74 -5.03 -1.30
N VAL A 156 -9.17 -5.27 -2.48
CA VAL A 156 -7.78 -5.70 -2.62
C VAL A 156 -7.01 -4.78 -3.58
N PRO A 157 -6.49 -3.64 -3.08
CA PRO A 157 -5.83 -2.65 -3.92
C PRO A 157 -4.53 -3.21 -4.54
N PRO A 158 -4.20 -2.78 -5.78
CA PRO A 158 -2.97 -3.19 -6.45
C PRO A 158 -1.71 -2.91 -5.63
N SER A 159 -0.92 -3.94 -5.31
CA SER A 159 0.30 -3.83 -4.53
C SER A 159 1.45 -4.70 -5.04
N VAL A 160 2.68 -4.33 -4.66
CA VAL A 160 3.88 -5.14 -4.91
C VAL A 160 3.77 -6.52 -4.22
N GLY A 161 3.13 -6.57 -3.05
CA GLY A 161 2.88 -7.81 -2.33
C GLY A 161 2.04 -8.81 -3.13
N GLN A 162 0.93 -8.35 -3.74
CA GLN A 162 0.11 -9.19 -4.63
C GLN A 162 0.89 -9.66 -5.85
N TYR A 163 1.68 -8.76 -6.47
CA TYR A 163 2.53 -9.10 -7.60
C TYR A 163 3.48 -10.24 -7.24
N ASN A 164 4.25 -10.09 -6.17
CA ASN A 164 5.23 -11.08 -5.73
C ASN A 164 4.56 -12.42 -5.34
N LYS A 165 3.41 -12.36 -4.66
CA LYS A 165 2.61 -13.53 -4.32
C LYS A 165 2.19 -14.30 -5.57
N LEU A 166 1.72 -13.61 -6.60
CA LEU A 166 1.31 -14.27 -7.85
C LEU A 166 2.50 -14.82 -8.65
N VAL A 167 3.64 -14.13 -8.64
CA VAL A 167 4.90 -14.64 -9.25
C VAL A 167 5.28 -15.97 -8.61
N ALA A 168 5.26 -16.05 -7.28
CA ALA A 168 5.54 -17.29 -6.55
C ALA A 168 4.51 -18.39 -6.86
N GLN A 169 3.21 -18.07 -6.85
CA GLN A 169 2.14 -19.02 -7.15
C GLN A 169 2.23 -19.62 -8.55
N MET A 170 2.63 -18.82 -9.55
CA MET A 170 2.79 -19.27 -10.93
C MET A 170 4.13 -19.94 -11.22
N LYS A 171 5.00 -20.11 -10.19
CA LYS A 171 6.29 -20.80 -10.27
C LYS A 171 7.14 -20.30 -11.45
N PHE A 172 7.39 -19.00 -11.50
CA PHE A 172 8.33 -18.43 -12.47
C PHE A 172 9.77 -18.78 -12.07
N THR A 173 10.58 -19.22 -13.04
CA THR A 173 12.02 -19.40 -12.86
C THR A 173 12.75 -18.05 -12.87
N HIS A 174 14.01 -18.04 -12.43
CA HIS A 174 14.82 -16.82 -12.42
C HIS A 174 14.93 -16.15 -13.80
N GLU A 175 15.14 -16.93 -14.87
CA GLU A 175 15.24 -16.39 -16.23
C GLU A 175 13.90 -15.90 -16.79
N GLU A 176 12.79 -16.54 -16.42
CA GLU A 176 11.47 -16.06 -16.81
C GLU A 176 11.10 -14.75 -16.07
N MET A 177 11.49 -14.61 -14.79
CA MET A 177 11.23 -13.38 -14.02
C MET A 177 11.85 -12.14 -14.69
N LYS A 178 13.01 -12.27 -15.34
CA LYS A 178 13.64 -11.17 -16.09
C LYS A 178 12.79 -10.64 -17.25
N GLN A 179 11.87 -11.45 -17.79
CA GLN A 179 11.01 -11.06 -18.90
C GLN A 179 9.65 -10.50 -18.44
N LEU A 180 9.36 -10.57 -17.14
CA LEU A 180 8.16 -9.99 -16.55
C LEU A 180 8.24 -8.46 -16.52
N PRO A 181 7.11 -7.76 -16.68
CA PRO A 181 7.08 -6.32 -16.49
C PRO A 181 7.28 -5.99 -15.00
N THR A 182 7.97 -4.89 -14.71
CA THR A 182 8.03 -4.37 -13.34
C THR A 182 6.64 -3.93 -12.87
N PHE A 183 6.37 -4.03 -11.56
CA PHE A 183 5.10 -3.58 -10.99
C PHE A 183 4.77 -2.14 -11.42
N ASP A 184 5.76 -1.26 -11.41
CA ASP A 184 5.62 0.16 -11.74
C ASP A 184 5.16 0.38 -13.18
N SER A 185 5.67 -0.41 -14.13
CA SER A 185 5.29 -0.33 -15.54
C SER A 185 3.82 -0.69 -15.78
N ILE A 186 3.25 -1.61 -14.99
CA ILE A 186 1.86 -2.07 -15.11
C ILE A 186 0.92 -1.43 -14.08
N ARG A 187 1.45 -0.71 -13.08
CA ARG A 187 0.70 -0.11 -11.96
C ARG A 187 -0.54 0.66 -12.44
N LYS A 188 -0.37 1.55 -13.43
CA LYS A 188 -1.49 2.32 -13.99
C LYS A 188 -2.57 1.44 -14.63
N SER A 189 -2.20 0.31 -15.23
CA SER A 189 -3.17 -0.61 -15.83
C SER A 189 -3.91 -1.43 -14.76
N LEU A 190 -3.26 -1.75 -13.64
CA LEU A 190 -3.89 -2.45 -12.52
C LEU A 190 -4.90 -1.54 -11.82
N TRP A 191 -4.51 -0.30 -11.52
CA TRP A 191 -5.42 0.71 -10.95
C TRP A 191 -6.60 1.03 -11.86
N ARG A 192 -6.42 1.01 -13.18
CA ARG A 192 -7.55 1.14 -14.13
C ARG A 192 -8.54 -0.03 -14.03
N ALA A 193 -8.05 -1.25 -13.82
CA ALA A 193 -8.92 -2.42 -13.63
C ALA A 193 -9.66 -2.32 -12.28
N HIS A 194 -8.94 -2.01 -11.21
CA HIS A 194 -9.48 -1.77 -9.87
C HIS A 194 -10.57 -0.70 -9.87
N ASN A 195 -10.26 0.49 -10.39
CA ASN A 195 -11.16 1.64 -10.38
C ASN A 195 -12.42 1.44 -11.22
N LYS A 196 -12.49 0.44 -12.10
CA LYS A 196 -13.71 0.12 -12.86
C LYS A 196 -14.84 -0.37 -11.94
N ASN A 197 -14.48 -1.00 -10.82
CA ASN A 197 -15.41 -1.53 -9.83
C ASN A 197 -15.49 -0.67 -8.57
N MET A 198 -14.80 0.48 -8.54
CA MET A 198 -14.87 1.44 -7.45
C MET A 198 -15.95 2.49 -7.71
N PRO A 199 -16.60 3.02 -6.67
CA PRO A 199 -17.51 4.15 -6.83
C PRO A 199 -16.77 5.36 -7.38
N THR A 200 -17.48 6.17 -8.16
CA THR A 200 -16.95 7.45 -8.62
C THR A 200 -16.78 8.40 -7.44
N LEU A 201 -15.74 9.23 -7.49
CA LEU A 201 -15.53 10.24 -6.44
C LEU A 201 -16.72 11.21 -6.42
N PRO A 202 -17.26 11.52 -5.23
CA PRO A 202 -18.32 12.52 -5.08
C PRO A 202 -17.90 13.89 -5.61
N LYS A 203 -18.87 14.63 -6.17
CA LYS A 203 -18.66 16.01 -6.65
C LYS A 203 -18.71 17.03 -5.52
N ASP A 204 -19.52 16.77 -4.52
CA ASP A 204 -19.73 17.57 -3.34
C ASP A 204 -19.82 16.67 -2.09
N VAL A 205 -20.08 17.28 -0.94
CA VAL A 205 -20.10 16.60 0.37
C VAL A 205 -21.40 15.87 0.66
N SER A 206 -22.43 16.04 -0.19
CA SER A 206 -23.78 15.49 -0.04
C SER A 206 -23.86 14.07 -0.61
N PHE A 207 -22.97 13.18 -0.16
CA PHE A 207 -22.95 11.77 -0.54
C PHE A 207 -23.18 10.86 0.67
N SER A 208 -23.74 9.67 0.46
CA SER A 208 -23.76 8.63 1.48
C SER A 208 -22.53 7.72 1.34
N ILE A 209 -21.94 7.33 2.47
CA ILE A 209 -20.92 6.28 2.48
C ILE A 209 -21.67 4.95 2.50
N SER A 210 -21.42 4.08 1.52
CA SER A 210 -22.00 2.73 1.50
C SER A 210 -21.51 1.90 2.68
N GLU A 211 -22.36 1.02 3.22
CA GLU A 211 -22.08 0.23 4.44
C GLU A 211 -20.76 -0.57 4.35
N GLN A 212 -20.47 -1.14 3.18
CA GLN A 212 -19.21 -1.86 2.92
C GLN A 212 -17.94 -1.03 3.14
N PHE A 213 -18.02 0.31 3.08
CA PHE A 213 -16.89 1.21 3.31
C PHE A 213 -16.87 1.81 4.72
N LYS A 214 -17.86 1.48 5.56
CA LYS A 214 -17.91 1.90 6.96
C LYS A 214 -17.20 0.92 7.90
N VAL A 215 -16.81 -0.25 7.39
CA VAL A 215 -16.15 -1.31 8.14
C VAL A 215 -14.80 -1.69 7.52
N THR A 216 -13.96 -2.35 8.31
CA THR A 216 -12.72 -2.98 7.84
C THR A 216 -12.99 -4.31 7.15
N ASN A 217 -11.97 -4.91 6.53
CA ASN A 217 -12.06 -6.25 5.94
C ASN A 217 -12.43 -7.35 6.95
N ASN A 218 -12.28 -7.10 8.24
CA ASN A 218 -12.69 -8.00 9.32
C ASN A 218 -14.01 -7.56 9.97
N GLU A 219 -14.82 -6.78 9.25
CA GLU A 219 -16.16 -6.32 9.65
C GLU A 219 -16.20 -5.44 10.92
N GLN A 220 -15.05 -4.90 11.33
CA GLN A 220 -14.98 -3.96 12.45
C GLN A 220 -15.32 -2.54 12.00
N GLU A 221 -15.96 -1.75 12.86
CA GLU A 221 -16.22 -0.32 12.63
C GLU A 221 -14.94 0.41 12.17
N PHE A 222 -15.07 1.22 11.13
CA PHE A 222 -13.97 2.03 10.59
C PHE A 222 -14.35 3.50 10.44
N VAL A 223 -15.61 3.82 10.10
CA VAL A 223 -16.11 5.20 10.14
C VAL A 223 -16.63 5.48 11.55
N VAL A 224 -15.82 6.17 12.35
CA VAL A 224 -16.16 6.51 13.75
C VAL A 224 -17.13 7.69 13.80
N ILE A 225 -16.91 8.69 12.95
CA ILE A 225 -17.71 9.91 12.91
C ILE A 225 -17.97 10.31 11.47
N ASP A 226 -19.21 10.69 11.20
CA ASP A 226 -19.65 11.28 9.95
C ASP A 226 -20.60 12.44 10.28
N HIS A 227 -20.05 13.65 10.37
CA HIS A 227 -20.75 14.81 10.94
C HIS A 227 -20.88 15.94 9.92
N ILE A 228 -22.12 16.36 9.64
CA ILE A 228 -22.44 17.51 8.79
C ILE A 228 -22.76 18.72 9.68
N TYR A 229 -22.21 19.89 9.34
CA TYR A 229 -22.31 21.10 10.15
C TYR A 229 -22.36 22.38 9.32
N GLY A 230 -22.92 23.44 9.92
CA GLY A 230 -23.02 24.77 9.35
C GLY A 230 -24.03 24.90 8.20
N LYS A 231 -24.35 26.15 7.83
CA LYS A 231 -25.32 26.44 6.74
C LYS A 231 -24.85 25.94 5.37
N GLU A 232 -23.53 25.88 5.17
CA GLU A 232 -22.88 25.39 3.94
C GLU A 232 -22.79 23.86 3.86
N GLN A 233 -23.42 23.12 4.79
CA GLN A 233 -23.41 21.65 4.84
C GLN A 233 -22.00 21.04 4.78
N LYS A 234 -21.04 21.65 5.50
CA LYS A 234 -19.67 21.13 5.59
C LYS A 234 -19.66 19.82 6.35
N ARG A 235 -18.62 19.01 6.15
CA ARG A 235 -18.54 17.66 6.68
C ARG A 235 -17.18 17.36 7.31
N ILE A 236 -17.20 16.61 8.40
CA ILE A 236 -16.04 15.98 9.02
C ILE A 236 -16.30 14.48 9.01
N ILE A 237 -15.42 13.71 8.40
CA ILE A 237 -15.47 12.25 8.44
C ILE A 237 -14.20 11.76 9.12
N ILE A 238 -14.32 10.93 10.15
CA ILE A 238 -13.21 10.36 10.90
C ILE A 238 -13.20 8.85 10.68
N PHE A 239 -12.09 8.37 10.12
CA PHE A 239 -11.81 6.96 9.92
C PHE A 239 -10.80 6.48 10.98
N SER A 240 -11.14 5.46 11.73
CA SER A 240 -10.27 4.79 12.69
C SER A 240 -10.84 3.42 13.04
N GLY A 241 -9.99 2.39 13.07
CA GLY A 241 -10.40 1.07 13.56
C GLY A 241 -10.46 1.04 15.10
N PRO A 242 -11.06 0.02 15.72
CA PRO A 242 -11.27 0.01 17.17
C PRO A 242 -9.97 0.08 17.99
N GLU A 243 -8.95 -0.70 17.60
CA GLU A 243 -7.62 -0.70 18.24
C GLU A 243 -6.91 0.65 18.04
N GLN A 244 -7.00 1.22 16.83
CA GLN A 244 -6.42 2.52 16.53
C GLN A 244 -7.10 3.63 17.34
N PHE A 245 -8.43 3.62 17.44
CA PHE A 245 -9.17 4.62 18.18
C PHE A 245 -8.92 4.51 19.70
N LYS A 246 -8.77 3.28 20.20
CA LYS A 246 -8.31 3.04 21.57
C LYS A 246 -6.93 3.66 21.79
N LEU A 247 -5.97 3.39 20.91
CA LEU A 247 -4.62 3.94 20.99
C LEU A 247 -4.62 5.48 20.87
N LEU A 248 -5.48 6.06 20.03
CA LEU A 248 -5.69 7.51 19.94
C LEU A 248 -6.07 8.12 21.29
N CYS A 249 -6.88 7.42 22.09
CA CYS A 249 -7.33 7.87 23.39
C CYS A 249 -6.29 7.64 24.50
N THR A 250 -5.62 6.48 24.48
CA THR A 250 -4.73 6.07 25.57
C THR A 250 -3.29 6.56 25.41
N SER A 251 -2.87 6.93 24.20
CA SER A 251 -1.50 7.40 23.97
C SER A 251 -1.24 8.74 24.65
N THR A 252 -0.09 8.83 25.31
CA THR A 252 0.35 10.06 25.98
C THR A 252 0.81 11.12 24.99
N GLN A 253 1.21 10.73 23.78
CA GLN A 253 1.78 11.63 22.78
C GLN A 253 1.17 11.37 21.41
N LEU A 254 0.55 12.42 20.88
CA LEU A 254 -0.03 12.43 19.55
C LEU A 254 0.78 13.33 18.62
N PHE A 255 0.74 12.98 17.35
CA PHE A 255 1.28 13.75 16.25
C PHE A 255 0.18 13.95 15.24
N ALA A 256 0.08 15.13 14.65
CA ALA A 256 -0.91 15.35 13.62
C ALA A 256 -0.38 16.22 12.49
N ASP A 257 -0.73 15.82 11.26
CA ASP A 257 -0.26 16.47 10.05
C ASP A 257 -1.36 16.55 8.98
N GLY A 258 -1.36 17.66 8.27
CA GLY A 258 -2.29 17.94 7.19
C GLY A 258 -1.72 17.59 5.83
N THR A 259 -2.31 16.61 5.14
CA THR A 259 -1.92 16.28 3.77
C THR A 259 -2.90 16.88 2.75
N PHE A 260 -2.39 17.32 1.58
CA PHE A 260 -3.19 17.99 0.54
C PHE A 260 -3.13 17.28 -0.81
N ALA A 261 -1.94 16.82 -1.22
CA ALA A 261 -1.71 16.24 -2.54
C ALA A 261 -2.53 14.95 -2.77
N VAL A 262 -2.88 14.26 -1.67
CA VAL A 262 -3.60 12.99 -1.67
C VAL A 262 -5.05 13.14 -1.21
N THR A 263 -5.51 14.36 -0.95
CA THR A 263 -6.86 14.61 -0.44
C THR A 263 -7.89 14.51 -1.55
N PRO A 264 -8.91 13.66 -1.41
CA PRO A 264 -9.98 13.58 -2.39
C PRO A 264 -10.86 14.84 -2.34
N ARG A 265 -11.21 15.37 -3.51
CA ARG A 265 -12.32 16.34 -3.62
C ARG A 265 -13.62 15.65 -3.16
N PRO A 266 -14.54 16.36 -2.50
CA PRO A 266 -14.61 17.82 -2.27
C PRO A 266 -13.81 18.35 -1.07
N PHE A 267 -13.11 17.50 -0.31
CA PHE A 267 -12.39 17.90 0.90
C PHE A 267 -11.14 18.72 0.55
N LYS A 268 -10.72 19.59 1.48
CA LYS A 268 -9.55 20.46 1.32
C LYS A 268 -8.30 19.89 1.99
N GLN A 269 -8.48 19.00 2.97
CA GLN A 269 -7.40 18.40 3.72
C GLN A 269 -7.77 17.00 4.22
N THR A 270 -6.81 16.08 4.13
CA THR A 270 -6.81 14.84 4.91
C THR A 270 -5.87 15.06 6.08
N TYR A 271 -6.43 15.17 7.27
CA TYR A 271 -5.71 15.34 8.52
C TYR A 271 -5.45 13.97 9.14
N ILE A 272 -4.18 13.63 9.38
CA ILE A 272 -3.78 12.31 9.88
C ILE A 272 -3.28 12.49 11.30
N VAL A 273 -3.89 11.76 12.24
CA VAL A 273 -3.42 11.68 13.63
C VAL A 273 -2.66 10.38 13.80
N GLN A 274 -1.49 10.47 14.41
CA GLN A 274 -0.62 9.37 14.74
C GLN A 274 -0.38 9.37 16.25
N ALA A 275 -0.21 8.18 16.82
CA ALA A 275 0.02 8.00 18.25
C ALA A 275 1.35 7.29 18.49
N LEU A 276 2.03 7.66 19.57
CA LEU A 276 3.15 6.89 20.09
C LEU A 276 2.61 5.63 20.78
N HIS A 277 2.99 4.46 20.27
CA HIS A 277 2.71 3.18 20.89
C HIS A 277 3.75 2.87 21.97
N ASP A 278 3.39 2.05 22.95
CA ASP A 278 4.27 1.67 24.08
C ASP A 278 5.56 0.94 23.64
N LEU A 279 5.57 0.40 22.43
CA LEU A 279 6.75 -0.20 21.78
C LEU A 279 7.73 0.86 21.22
N GLY A 280 7.47 2.15 21.42
CA GLY A 280 8.31 3.24 20.92
C GLY A 280 8.13 3.53 19.43
N ILE A 281 7.11 2.97 18.78
CA ILE A 281 6.79 3.20 17.37
C ILE A 281 5.63 4.18 17.22
N VAL A 282 5.66 4.99 16.15
CA VAL A 282 4.57 5.91 15.81
C VAL A 282 3.65 5.26 14.78
N ILE A 283 2.36 5.21 15.09
CA ILE A 283 1.35 4.51 14.29
C ILE A 283 0.25 5.49 13.88
N PRO A 284 -0.14 5.56 12.60
CA PRO A 284 -1.35 6.27 12.19
C PRO A 284 -2.59 5.66 12.84
N VAL A 285 -3.35 6.49 13.55
CA VAL A 285 -4.53 6.05 14.32
C VAL A 285 -5.84 6.67 13.85
N ALA A 286 -5.81 7.79 13.15
CA ALA A 286 -7.02 8.35 12.54
C ALA A 286 -6.71 9.07 11.23
N TRP A 287 -7.61 8.90 10.26
CA TRP A 287 -7.63 9.66 9.02
C TRP A 287 -8.89 10.49 8.98
N ILE A 288 -8.75 11.80 8.82
CA ILE A 288 -9.86 12.73 8.97
C ILE A 288 -9.98 13.57 7.70
N LEU A 289 -11.16 13.56 7.09
CA LEU A 289 -11.45 14.42 5.94
C LEU A 289 -12.09 15.72 6.42
N LEU A 290 -11.46 16.85 6.09
CA LEU A 290 -11.89 18.20 6.48
C LEU A 290 -12.24 19.06 5.26
N ASN A 291 -13.39 19.73 5.33
CA ASN A 291 -13.85 20.63 4.26
C ASN A 291 -13.13 21.96 4.17
N ASP A 292 -12.52 22.42 5.25
CA ASP A 292 -11.69 23.60 5.26
C ASP A 292 -10.64 23.50 6.37
N LYS A 293 -9.79 24.52 6.46
CA LYS A 293 -8.72 24.61 7.45
C LYS A 293 -9.03 25.66 8.50
N LYS A 294 -10.30 25.94 8.79
CA LYS A 294 -10.66 27.03 9.72
C LYS A 294 -10.49 26.57 11.16
N THR A 295 -10.20 27.52 12.03
CA THR A 295 -10.07 27.27 13.47
C THR A 295 -11.27 26.58 14.08
N LEU A 296 -12.48 27.01 13.71
CA LEU A 296 -13.73 26.43 14.18
C LEU A 296 -13.88 24.94 13.78
N THR A 297 -13.36 24.57 12.61
CA THR A 297 -13.40 23.19 12.11
C THR A 297 -12.53 22.26 12.95
N TYR A 298 -11.32 22.70 13.31
CA TYR A 298 -10.44 21.97 14.21
C TYR A 298 -11.01 21.88 15.63
N GLN A 299 -11.62 22.96 16.14
CA GLN A 299 -12.31 22.91 17.44
C GLN A 299 -13.46 21.91 17.45
N LEU A 300 -14.26 21.87 16.39
CA LEU A 300 -15.34 20.89 16.25
C LEU A 300 -14.79 19.47 16.16
N LEU A 301 -13.72 19.23 15.39
CA LEU A 301 -13.04 17.95 15.30
C LEU A 301 -12.66 17.39 16.67
N PHE A 302 -11.96 18.16 17.52
CA PHE A 302 -11.54 17.67 18.83
C PHE A 302 -12.71 17.42 19.79
N LYS A 303 -13.78 18.23 19.71
CA LYS A 303 -15.02 17.96 20.46
C LYS A 303 -15.66 16.64 20.04
N LEU A 304 -15.75 16.40 18.74
CA LEU A 304 -16.29 15.16 18.19
C LEU A 304 -15.47 13.94 18.64
N LEU A 305 -14.14 14.03 18.64
CA LEU A 305 -13.26 12.97 19.16
C LEU A 305 -13.50 12.69 20.65
N GLN A 306 -13.67 13.73 21.47
CA GLN A 306 -13.95 13.58 22.89
C GLN A 306 -15.30 12.90 23.13
N SER A 307 -16.35 13.32 22.41
CA SER A 307 -17.67 12.69 22.48
C SER A 307 -17.61 11.22 22.08
N ALA A 308 -16.95 10.89 20.96
CA ALA A 308 -16.78 9.52 20.50
C ALA A 308 -15.97 8.65 21.46
N ALA A 309 -14.99 9.22 22.17
CA ALA A 309 -14.26 8.54 23.24
C ALA A 309 -15.15 8.27 24.45
N GLN A 310 -15.93 9.25 24.89
CA GLN A 310 -16.85 9.11 26.02
C GLN A 310 -17.91 8.03 25.76
N GLU A 311 -18.50 8.00 24.57
CA GLU A 311 -19.45 6.97 24.14
C GLU A 311 -18.85 5.56 24.21
N ARG A 312 -17.55 5.44 23.91
CA ARG A 312 -16.77 4.19 23.96
C ARG A 312 -16.18 3.91 25.34
N LYS A 313 -16.54 4.69 26.38
CA LYS A 313 -16.00 4.59 27.75
C LYS A 313 -14.46 4.74 27.79
N LEU A 314 -13.91 5.51 26.87
CA LEU A 314 -12.51 5.88 26.79
C LEU A 314 -12.32 7.33 27.22
N ILE A 315 -11.10 7.66 27.63
CA ILE A 315 -10.71 9.04 27.97
C ILE A 315 -9.77 9.52 26.89
N PHE A 316 -10.22 10.45 26.06
CA PHE A 316 -9.34 11.18 25.15
C PHE A 316 -8.66 12.30 25.95
N SER A 317 -7.40 12.09 26.36
CA SER A 317 -6.63 13.07 27.13
C SER A 317 -5.12 12.94 26.87
N PRO A 318 -4.64 13.29 25.66
CA PRO A 318 -3.21 13.24 25.35
C PRO A 318 -2.43 14.24 26.23
N LYS A 319 -1.24 13.85 26.69
CA LYS A 319 -0.36 14.77 27.44
C LYS A 319 0.40 15.72 26.51
N ARG A 320 0.76 15.23 25.32
CA ARG A 320 1.45 16.01 24.29
C ARG A 320 0.77 15.86 22.94
N LEU A 321 0.64 16.96 22.21
CA LEU A 321 0.19 16.99 20.82
C LEU A 321 1.19 17.79 19.99
N MET A 322 1.91 17.15 19.09
CA MET A 322 2.80 17.83 18.16
C MET A 322 2.11 18.02 16.81
N THR A 323 2.07 19.25 16.28
CA THR A 323 1.50 19.52 14.94
C THR A 323 2.47 20.30 14.07
N ASP A 324 2.16 20.37 12.78
CA ASP A 324 2.78 21.36 11.91
C ASP A 324 2.35 22.80 12.28
N PHE A 325 2.84 23.76 11.50
CA PHE A 325 2.71 25.18 11.78
C PHE A 325 1.61 25.87 10.99
N GLU A 326 0.60 25.15 10.49
CA GLU A 326 -0.52 25.76 9.76
C GLU A 326 -1.08 26.96 10.56
N THR A 327 -1.17 28.14 9.94
CA THR A 327 -1.58 29.38 10.64
C THR A 327 -2.93 29.22 11.33
N ALA A 328 -3.82 28.42 10.77
CA ALA A 328 -5.10 28.11 11.39
C ALA A 328 -4.98 27.11 12.54
N VAL A 329 -4.11 26.10 12.46
CA VAL A 329 -3.83 25.19 13.59
C VAL A 329 -3.11 25.94 14.70
N LYS A 330 -2.15 26.81 14.35
CA LYS A 330 -1.47 27.74 15.26
C LYS A 330 -2.41 28.77 15.86
N SER A 331 -3.30 29.39 15.08
CA SER A 331 -4.28 30.32 15.61
C SER A 331 -5.31 29.57 16.42
N THR A 332 -5.71 28.36 16.03
CA THR A 332 -6.54 27.46 16.84
C THR A 332 -5.81 27.10 18.10
N PHE A 333 -4.49 26.95 18.10
CA PHE A 333 -3.74 26.57 19.28
C PHE A 333 -3.41 27.78 20.16
N THR A 334 -3.14 28.96 19.61
CA THR A 334 -2.98 30.22 20.35
C THR A 334 -4.33 30.66 20.92
N ILE A 335 -5.39 30.50 20.13
CA ILE A 335 -6.78 30.64 20.57
C ILE A 335 -7.17 29.46 21.45
N LEU A 336 -6.65 28.24 21.35
CA LEU A 336 -6.92 27.18 22.31
C LEU A 336 -6.16 27.49 23.59
N VAL A 337 -4.95 28.05 23.58
CA VAL A 337 -4.26 28.48 24.80
C VAL A 337 -4.99 29.67 25.44
N SER A 338 -5.55 30.60 24.67
CA SER A 338 -6.36 31.72 25.19
C SER A 338 -7.84 31.40 25.47
N ILE A 339 -8.48 30.48 24.73
CA ILE A 339 -9.86 30.00 24.92
C ILE A 339 -9.89 28.83 25.90
N VAL A 340 -8.82 28.06 26.08
CA VAL A 340 -8.70 27.08 27.19
C VAL A 340 -8.63 27.80 28.53
N PHE A 341 -8.20 29.07 28.57
CA PHE A 341 -8.36 29.90 29.76
C PHE A 341 -9.85 30.20 30.08
N THR A 342 -10.77 30.03 29.12
CA THR A 342 -12.23 30.11 29.34
C THR A 342 -12.93 28.74 29.27
N VAL A 343 -12.31 27.72 28.65
CA VAL A 343 -12.85 26.38 28.39
C VAL A 343 -12.04 25.34 29.16
N CYS A 344 -12.09 25.45 30.49
CA CYS A 344 -11.87 24.34 31.41
C CYS A 344 -12.92 23.23 31.19
N LYS A 345 -12.89 22.47 30.08
CA LYS A 345 -13.53 21.12 30.05
C LYS A 345 -13.25 20.16 28.89
N THR A 346 -12.40 20.47 27.91
CA THR A 346 -12.14 19.48 26.83
C THR A 346 -10.78 18.78 26.92
N LEU A 347 -9.66 19.48 27.17
CA LEU A 347 -8.32 18.86 27.35
C LEU A 347 -7.37 19.75 28.20
N PRO A 348 -7.62 19.96 29.50
CA PRO A 348 -6.92 20.98 30.29
C PRO A 348 -5.41 20.74 30.55
N ASN A 349 -4.87 19.56 30.20
CA ASN A 349 -3.51 19.14 30.57
C ASN A 349 -2.61 18.76 29.37
N THR A 350 -2.98 19.15 28.15
CA THR A 350 -2.21 18.82 26.93
C THR A 350 -1.21 19.93 26.61
N ILE A 351 0.08 19.59 26.52
CA ILE A 351 1.14 20.44 25.98
C ILE A 351 1.13 20.32 24.45
N HIS A 352 1.31 21.42 23.75
CA HIS A 352 1.42 21.41 22.29
C HIS A 352 2.79 21.81 21.84
N ASP A 353 3.36 20.98 20.98
CA ASP A 353 4.68 21.20 20.45
C ASP A 353 4.58 21.55 18.97
N GLY A 354 5.41 22.49 18.52
CA GLY A 354 5.64 22.65 17.09
C GLY A 354 6.38 21.44 16.51
N CYS A 355 6.20 21.13 15.23
CA CYS A 355 7.03 20.12 14.59
C CYS A 355 8.39 20.70 14.19
N PHE A 356 9.47 20.26 14.85
CA PHE A 356 10.85 20.69 14.56
C PHE A 356 11.24 20.52 13.08
N PHE A 357 10.84 19.42 12.45
CA PHE A 357 11.09 19.19 11.02
C PHE A 357 10.47 20.30 10.15
N HIS A 358 9.22 20.66 10.43
CA HIS A 358 8.53 21.74 9.73
C HIS A 358 9.13 23.12 10.06
N TYR A 359 9.75 23.29 11.22
CA TYR A 359 10.41 24.51 11.65
C TYR A 359 11.66 24.73 10.82
N LEU A 360 12.53 23.71 10.78
CA LEU A 360 13.74 23.70 9.97
C LEU A 360 13.42 23.90 8.49
N LYS A 361 12.40 23.20 7.97
CA LYS A 361 11.94 23.36 6.58
C LYS A 361 11.52 24.81 6.30
N SER A 362 10.89 25.48 7.26
CA SER A 362 10.47 26.88 7.13
C SER A 362 11.67 27.85 7.14
N ILE A 363 12.67 27.61 7.99
CA ILE A 363 13.93 28.37 7.98
C ILE A 363 14.62 28.23 6.62
N ILE A 364 14.81 26.99 6.14
CA ILE A 364 15.45 26.71 4.84
C ILE A 364 14.70 27.39 3.69
N LYS A 365 13.36 27.35 3.70
CA LYS A 365 12.54 28.02 2.69
C LYS A 365 12.76 29.54 2.70
N ARG A 366 12.88 30.16 3.87
CA ARG A 366 13.19 31.59 3.99
C ARG A 366 14.60 31.92 3.51
N LEU A 367 15.60 31.13 3.89
CA LEU A 367 16.98 31.31 3.39
C LEU A 367 17.03 31.34 1.86
N LYS A 368 16.38 30.36 1.21
CA LYS A 368 16.28 30.31 -0.25
C LYS A 368 15.54 31.52 -0.82
N LYS A 369 14.42 31.92 -0.21
CA LYS A 369 13.64 33.09 -0.65
C LYS A 369 14.46 34.38 -0.61
N TYR A 370 15.32 34.55 0.39
CA TYR A 370 16.17 35.72 0.56
C TYR A 370 17.51 35.62 -0.18
N GLY A 371 17.74 34.57 -0.99
CA GLY A 371 19.01 34.40 -1.71
C GLY A 371 20.20 33.96 -0.85
N LEU A 372 19.99 33.69 0.44
CA LEU A 372 21.04 33.36 1.42
C LEU A 372 21.45 31.88 1.39
N TRP A 373 20.93 31.08 0.46
CA TRP A 373 21.22 29.65 0.39
C TRP A 373 22.70 29.37 0.11
N ASN A 374 23.32 30.12 -0.80
CA ASN A 374 24.73 29.95 -1.12
C ASN A 374 25.60 30.38 0.07
N ASN A 375 25.27 31.49 0.74
CA ASN A 375 25.95 31.92 1.96
C ASN A 375 25.86 30.85 3.05
N TYR A 376 24.68 30.26 3.27
CA TYR A 376 24.52 29.17 4.24
C TYR A 376 25.41 27.95 3.95
N LEU A 377 25.77 27.71 2.69
CA LEU A 377 26.65 26.60 2.29
C LEU A 377 28.14 26.95 2.29
N THR A 378 28.50 28.22 2.27
CA THR A 378 29.88 28.68 2.00
C THR A 378 30.46 29.59 3.07
N ASP A 379 29.64 30.13 3.96
CA ASP A 379 30.02 31.06 5.02
C ASP A 379 29.68 30.45 6.39
N ASP A 380 30.72 30.18 7.18
CA ASP A 380 30.60 29.56 8.51
C ASP A 380 29.80 30.42 9.50
N HIS A 381 29.85 31.75 9.41
CA HIS A 381 29.07 32.63 10.26
C HIS A 381 27.58 32.53 9.94
N VAL A 382 27.23 32.48 8.65
CA VAL A 382 25.84 32.32 8.21
C VAL A 382 25.33 30.92 8.55
N TYR A 383 26.17 29.89 8.37
CA TYR A 383 25.86 28.53 8.80
C TYR A 383 25.58 28.48 10.31
N LEU A 384 26.47 29.02 11.13
CA LEU A 384 26.35 29.01 12.58
C LEU A 384 25.12 29.79 13.04
N LEU A 385 24.85 30.96 12.47
CA LEU A 385 23.66 31.75 12.76
C LEU A 385 22.37 30.95 12.48
N VAL A 386 22.30 30.28 11.33
CA VAL A 386 21.16 29.42 10.99
C VAL A 386 21.05 28.24 11.94
N LYS A 387 22.16 27.64 12.36
CA LYS A 387 22.16 26.59 13.40
C LYS A 387 21.68 27.12 14.75
N THR A 388 22.07 28.32 15.16
CA THR A 388 21.55 28.96 16.38
C THR A 388 20.04 29.17 16.29
N LEU A 389 19.50 29.55 15.13
CA LEU A 389 18.04 29.61 14.92
C LEU A 389 17.37 28.26 15.16
N THR A 390 18.01 27.13 14.82
CA THR A 390 17.45 25.80 15.12
C THR A 390 17.42 25.47 16.60
N VAL A 391 18.32 26.05 17.40
CA VAL A 391 18.36 25.87 18.88
C VAL A 391 17.24 26.66 19.57
N PHE A 392 16.80 27.78 18.97
CA PHE A 392 15.63 28.54 19.44
C PHE A 392 14.28 27.86 19.14
N PHE A 393 14.28 26.60 18.73
CA PHE A 393 13.08 25.79 18.74
C PHE A 393 12.69 25.49 20.19
N ILE A 394 11.89 26.40 20.77
CA ILE A 394 11.36 26.28 22.13
C ILE A 394 10.12 25.40 22.10
N ILE A 395 10.13 24.36 22.95
CA ILE A 395 9.07 23.38 23.23
C ILE A 395 7.88 24.07 23.86
#